data_AF-A0A101QYI9-F1
#
_entry.id   AF-A0A101QYI9-F1
#
_cell.length_a   1.000
_cell.length_b   1.000
_cell.length_c   1.000
_cell.angle_alpha   90.00
_cell.angle_beta   90.00
_cell.angle_gamma   90.00
#
_symmetry.space_group_name_H-M   'P 1'
#
loop_
_entity.id
_entity.type
_entity.pdbx_description
1 polymer ?
#
loop_
_entity_poly.entity_id
_entity_poly.type
_entity_poly.pdbx_seq_one_letter_code
_entity_poly.pdbx_strand_id
1 'polypeptide(L)'
;MTWEWARVTDDAGHSAVLSSHRCGEGSGVSAEAVGALVAGLAPALNAWSMFYLARQTGTATRQTVVAMEQAKVSNAVAAAAANDTVLRSLREVHAMMLQHEGMRAYFYSDKPLPGDGPERDQVLTLGELLADVLASGVHVHERIPDSQSAGPWADYCRHTIRSSPVLRHLLHEHPAWWPTLLSALPDQAPNAGLRGVPPQAPAP
;
A
#
# COMPACT_ATOMS: atom_id res chain seq x y z
N MET A 1 25.59 68.97 31.88
CA MET A 1 24.99 67.63 32.10
C MET A 1 24.91 67.41 33.60
N THR A 2 23.73 67.54 34.17
CA THR A 2 23.47 67.33 35.60
C THR A 2 22.41 66.25 35.72
N TRP A 3 22.70 65.23 36.52
CA TRP A 3 21.81 64.10 36.77
C TRP A 3 21.05 64.36 38.06
N GLU A 4 19.72 64.32 38.00
CA GLU A 4 18.87 64.47 39.18
C GLU A 4 18.12 63.15 39.40
N TRP A 5 18.32 62.55 40.57
CA TRP A 5 17.75 61.25 40.92
C TRP A 5 16.67 61.45 41.97
N ALA A 6 15.42 61.11 41.64
CA ALA A 6 14.34 61.02 42.62
C ALA A 6 14.09 59.55 42.96
N ARG A 7 14.16 59.21 44.25
CA ARG A 7 13.78 57.89 44.77
C ARG A 7 12.33 57.97 45.24
N VAL A 8 11.49 57.07 44.75
CA VAL A 8 10.12 56.89 45.23
C VAL A 8 10.02 55.48 45.80
N THR A 9 9.54 55.38 47.04
CA THR A 9 9.31 54.12 47.77
C THR A 9 7.82 53.93 47.97
N ASP A 10 7.36 52.72 47.69
CA ASP A 10 6.01 52.22 48.01
C ASP A 10 5.96 51.73 49.48
N ASP A 11 4.79 51.80 50.11
CA ASP A 11 4.51 51.33 51.48
C ASP A 11 4.86 49.84 51.73
N ALA A 12 5.05 49.03 50.69
CA ALA A 12 5.53 47.66 50.77
C ALA A 12 7.07 47.50 50.80
N GLY A 13 7.83 48.60 50.83
CA GLY A 13 9.30 48.58 50.99
C GLY A 13 10.09 48.23 49.73
N HIS A 14 9.45 48.10 48.57
CA HIS A 14 10.14 47.92 47.29
C HIS A 14 10.59 49.28 46.73
N SER A 15 11.89 49.42 46.47
CA SER A 15 12.45 50.59 45.78
C SER A 15 12.57 50.32 44.29
N ALA A 16 11.88 51.11 43.46
CA ALA A 16 12.09 51.14 42.02
C ALA A 16 12.79 52.45 41.62
N VAL A 17 13.90 52.35 40.89
CA VAL A 17 14.60 53.51 40.33
C VAL A 17 13.98 53.82 38.97
N LEU A 18 13.10 54.82 38.94
CA LEU A 18 12.55 55.34 37.69
C LEU A 18 13.54 56.37 37.11
N SER A 19 14.34 55.92 36.14
CA SER A 19 15.15 56.80 35.30
C SER A 19 14.24 57.50 34.29
N SER A 20 13.86 58.76 34.53
CA SER A 20 13.25 59.58 33.49
C SER A 20 14.34 60.17 32.59
N HIS A 21 14.53 59.59 31.41
CA HIS A 21 15.35 60.21 30.38
C HIS A 21 14.65 61.48 29.88
N ARG A 22 15.21 62.65 30.18
CA ARG A 22 14.84 63.89 29.48
C ARG A 22 15.44 63.78 28.07
N CYS A 23 14.58 63.42 27.12
CA CYS A 23 14.92 63.33 25.70
C CYS A 23 15.33 64.73 25.23
N GLY A 24 16.59 64.89 24.82
CA GLY A 24 17.01 66.10 24.13
C GLY A 24 16.23 66.22 22.83
N GLU A 25 15.88 67.46 22.46
CA GLU A 25 15.43 67.86 21.13
C GLU A 25 16.51 67.53 20.09
N GLY A 26 16.66 66.25 19.76
CA GLY A 26 17.20 65.81 18.49
C GLY A 26 16.08 65.95 17.48
N SER A 27 16.32 66.74 16.43
CA SER A 27 15.51 66.89 15.21
C SER A 27 14.60 65.67 14.97
N GLY A 28 13.39 65.76 15.49
CA GLY A 28 12.47 64.64 15.59
C GLY A 28 11.95 64.29 14.21
N VAL A 29 12.19 63.06 13.76
CA VAL A 29 11.49 62.50 12.62
C VAL A 29 9.98 62.63 12.92
N SER A 30 9.26 63.43 12.13
CA SER A 30 7.83 63.66 12.30
C SER A 30 7.08 62.32 12.32
N ALA A 31 6.08 62.17 13.18
CA ALA A 31 5.23 60.98 13.22
C ALA A 31 4.61 60.67 11.86
N GLU A 32 4.38 61.69 11.02
CA GLU A 32 3.93 61.54 9.63
C GLU A 32 4.99 60.88 8.74
N ALA A 33 6.27 61.18 8.95
CA ALA A 33 7.38 60.56 8.23
C ALA A 33 7.55 59.08 8.61
N VAL A 34 7.34 58.73 9.88
CA VAL A 34 7.33 57.33 10.34
C VAL A 34 6.12 56.59 9.76
N GLY A 35 4.94 57.19 9.79
CA GLY A 35 3.72 56.61 9.23
C GLY A 35 3.82 56.35 7.72
N ALA A 36 4.39 57.28 6.96
CA ALA A 36 4.63 57.13 5.52
C ALA A 36 5.62 56.00 5.21
N LEU A 37 6.69 55.87 6.01
CA LEU A 37 7.67 54.78 5.86
C LEU A 37 7.04 53.41 6.12
N VAL A 38 6.24 53.29 7.19
CA VAL A 38 5.53 52.05 7.54
C VAL A 38 4.50 51.68 6.46
N ALA A 39 3.74 52.66 5.97
CA ALA A 39 2.76 52.47 4.91
C ALA A 39 3.39 52.03 3.57
N GLY A 40 4.61 52.46 3.28
CA GLY A 40 5.36 52.04 2.08
C GLY A 40 6.00 50.64 2.20
N LEU A 41 6.46 50.26 3.40
CA LEU A 41 7.13 48.97 3.62
C LEU A 41 6.16 47.78 3.66
N ALA A 42 4.97 47.96 4.23
CA ALA A 42 3.97 46.89 4.33
C ALA A 42 3.58 46.25 2.98
N PRO A 43 3.23 47.00 1.92
CA PRO A 43 2.91 46.40 0.62
C PRO A 43 4.13 45.77 -0.05
N ALA A 44 5.33 46.33 0.16
CA ALA A 44 6.57 45.75 -0.37
C ALA A 44 6.87 44.37 0.25
N LEU A 45 6.68 44.23 1.57
CA LEU A 45 6.84 42.95 2.27
C LEU A 45 5.78 41.92 1.84
N ASN A 46 4.53 42.34 1.67
CA ASN A 46 3.46 41.47 1.20
C ASN A 46 3.70 40.99 -0.25
N ALA A 47 4.09 41.89 -1.15
CA ALA A 47 4.42 41.55 -2.53
C ALA A 47 5.64 40.62 -2.61
N TRP A 48 6.67 40.87 -1.80
CA TRP A 48 7.84 40.01 -1.68
C TRP A 48 7.48 38.61 -1.17
N SER A 49 6.62 38.50 -0.15
CA SER A 49 6.14 37.22 0.38
C SER A 49 5.33 36.44 -0.66
N MET A 50 4.40 37.09 -1.36
CA MET A 50 3.62 36.46 -2.45
C MET A 50 4.52 35.99 -3.59
N PHE A 51 5.52 36.79 -3.97
CA PHE A 51 6.50 36.40 -4.98
C PHE A 51 7.33 35.18 -4.55
N TYR A 52 7.77 35.16 -3.29
CA TYR A 52 8.50 34.03 -2.72
C TYR A 52 7.64 32.75 -2.70
N LEU A 53 6.39 32.86 -2.26
CA LEU A 53 5.43 31.75 -2.28
C LEU A 53 5.17 31.24 -3.70
N ALA A 54 4.93 32.13 -4.67
CA ALA A 54 4.73 31.74 -6.07
C ALA A 54 5.95 31.00 -6.64
N ARG A 55 7.16 31.47 -6.31
CA ARG A 55 8.41 30.80 -6.70
C ARG A 55 8.55 29.43 -6.02
N GLN A 56 8.20 29.33 -4.74
CA GLN A 56 8.22 28.08 -3.97
C GLN A 56 7.22 27.06 -4.51
N THR A 57 6.01 27.49 -4.88
CA THR A 57 5.01 26.63 -5.52
C THR A 57 5.54 26.07 -6.84
N GLY A 58 6.21 26.89 -7.65
CA GLY A 58 6.82 26.42 -8.90
C GLY A 58 7.85 25.30 -8.71
N THR A 59 8.68 25.38 -7.65
CA THR A 59 9.63 24.30 -7.32
C THR A 59 8.92 23.06 -6.77
N ALA A 60 7.90 23.23 -5.94
CA ALA A 60 7.11 22.14 -5.40
C ALA A 60 6.38 21.38 -6.51
N THR A 61 5.77 22.08 -7.47
CA THR A 61 5.12 21.44 -8.63
C THR A 61 6.11 20.61 -9.45
N ARG A 62 7.31 21.12 -9.72
CA ARG A 62 8.35 20.35 -10.43
C ARG A 62 8.77 19.11 -9.66
N GLN A 63 8.93 19.22 -8.34
CA GLN A 63 9.23 18.07 -7.47
C GLN A 63 8.10 17.04 -7.48
N THR A 64 6.83 17.46 -7.45
CA THR A 64 5.70 16.53 -7.53
C THR A 64 5.66 15.76 -8.84
N VAL A 65 6.00 16.40 -9.97
CA VAL A 65 6.07 15.72 -11.28
C VAL A 65 7.16 14.65 -11.28
N VAL A 66 8.36 14.97 -10.83
CA VAL A 66 9.46 13.99 -10.74
C VAL A 66 9.12 12.86 -9.77
N ALA A 67 8.51 13.17 -8.63
CA ALA A 67 8.07 12.17 -7.66
C ALA A 67 6.99 11.23 -8.22
N MET A 68 6.05 11.74 -9.02
CA MET A 68 5.04 10.92 -9.70
C MET A 68 5.68 9.97 -10.72
N GLU A 69 6.65 10.44 -11.52
CA GLU A 69 7.38 9.58 -12.46
C GLU A 69 8.21 8.52 -11.74
N GLN A 70 8.89 8.90 -10.65
CA GLN A 70 9.62 7.94 -9.83
C GLN A 70 8.69 6.92 -9.16
N ALA A 71 7.50 7.34 -8.71
CA ALA A 71 6.51 6.44 -8.13
C ALA A 71 6.03 5.40 -9.15
N LYS A 72 5.82 5.79 -10.42
CA LYS A 72 5.47 4.84 -11.49
C LYS A 72 6.55 3.79 -11.71
N VAL A 73 7.81 4.21 -11.80
CA VAL A 73 8.95 3.28 -11.97
C VAL A 73 9.07 2.37 -10.76
N SER A 74 8.96 2.92 -9.55
CA SER A 74 9.01 2.15 -8.30
C SER A 74 7.89 1.11 -8.24
N ASN A 75 6.67 1.47 -8.64
CA ASN A 75 5.53 0.54 -8.68
C ASN A 75 5.76 -0.58 -9.69
N ALA A 76 6.29 -0.26 -10.88
CA ALA A 76 6.61 -1.26 -11.90
C ALA A 76 7.70 -2.25 -11.44
N VAL A 77 8.74 -1.75 -10.76
CA VAL A 77 9.80 -2.59 -10.18
C VAL A 77 9.25 -3.48 -9.07
N ALA A 78 8.43 -2.93 -8.17
CA ALA A 78 7.78 -3.71 -7.12
C ALA A 78 6.87 -4.79 -7.70
N ALA A 79 6.12 -4.47 -8.77
CA ALA A 79 5.29 -5.42 -9.47
C ALA A 79 6.07 -6.59 -10.07
N ALA A 80 7.17 -6.29 -10.76
CA ALA A 80 8.04 -7.29 -11.36
C ALA A 80 8.69 -8.19 -10.29
N ALA A 81 9.17 -7.61 -9.18
CA ALA A 81 9.78 -8.34 -8.08
C ALA A 81 8.78 -9.28 -7.38
N ALA A 82 7.54 -8.82 -7.20
CA ALA A 82 6.49 -9.64 -6.60
C ALA A 82 6.08 -10.80 -7.52
N ASN A 83 5.97 -10.54 -8.82
CA ASN A 83 5.72 -11.57 -9.83
C ASN A 83 6.86 -12.62 -9.88
N ASP A 84 8.12 -12.19 -9.84
CA ASP A 84 9.25 -13.13 -9.83
C ASP A 84 9.26 -14.02 -8.58
N THR A 85 8.88 -13.47 -7.43
CA THR A 85 8.72 -14.25 -6.18
C THR A 85 7.66 -15.34 -6.34
N VAL A 86 6.47 -15.00 -6.85
CA VAL A 86 5.39 -15.95 -7.07
C VAL A 86 5.81 -17.04 -8.07
N LEU A 87 6.44 -16.66 -9.17
CA LEU A 87 6.92 -17.61 -10.17
C LEU A 87 8.04 -18.51 -9.64
N ARG A 88 8.89 -18.02 -8.74
CA ARG A 88 9.92 -18.84 -8.08
C ARG A 88 9.27 -19.91 -7.21
N SER A 89 8.31 -19.55 -6.36
CA SER A 89 7.59 -20.53 -5.54
C SER A 89 6.82 -21.54 -6.39
N LEU A 90 6.23 -21.12 -7.51
CA LEU A 90 5.59 -22.05 -8.44
C LEU A 90 6.58 -23.04 -9.07
N ARG A 91 7.77 -22.58 -9.46
CA ARG A 91 8.85 -23.46 -9.97
C ARG A 91 9.30 -24.45 -8.91
N GLU A 92 9.38 -24.05 -7.64
CA GLU A 92 9.74 -24.95 -6.53
C GLU A 92 8.70 -26.06 -6.37
N VAL A 93 7.41 -25.73 -6.41
CA VAL A 93 6.32 -26.72 -6.40
C VAL A 93 6.42 -27.69 -7.58
N HIS A 94 6.68 -27.18 -8.80
CA HIS A 94 6.89 -28.04 -9.97
C HIS A 94 8.13 -28.91 -9.85
N ALA A 95 9.22 -28.41 -9.27
CA ALA A 95 10.42 -29.19 -9.02
C ALA A 95 10.14 -30.35 -8.05
N MET A 96 9.36 -30.11 -6.98
CA MET A 96 8.89 -31.17 -6.09
C MET A 96 8.03 -32.20 -6.83
N MET A 97 7.11 -31.77 -7.69
CA MET A 97 6.32 -32.69 -8.54
C MET A 97 7.18 -33.54 -9.47
N LEU A 98 8.32 -33.03 -9.94
CA LEU A 98 9.25 -33.77 -10.79
C LEU A 98 10.09 -34.79 -10.02
N GLN A 99 10.37 -34.55 -8.74
CA GLN A 99 11.11 -35.48 -7.88
C GLN A 99 10.29 -36.73 -7.51
N HIS A 100 8.96 -36.66 -7.59
CA HIS A 100 8.05 -37.76 -7.30
C HIS A 100 7.35 -38.24 -8.58
N GLU A 101 7.71 -39.42 -9.07
CA GLU A 101 7.14 -39.99 -10.30
C GLU A 101 5.60 -40.08 -10.23
N GLY A 102 4.92 -39.64 -11.29
CA GLY A 102 3.46 -39.67 -11.38
C GLY A 102 2.72 -38.59 -10.58
N MET A 103 3.39 -37.81 -9.73
CA MET A 103 2.77 -36.79 -8.88
C MET A 103 2.02 -35.73 -9.70
N ARG A 104 2.62 -35.29 -10.83
CA ARG A 104 2.02 -34.31 -11.75
C ARG A 104 0.61 -34.70 -12.25
N ALA A 105 0.32 -36.00 -12.39
CA ALA A 105 -0.95 -36.46 -12.94
C ALA A 105 -2.16 -36.13 -12.04
N TYR A 106 -1.94 -36.05 -10.71
CA TYR A 106 -2.98 -35.64 -9.75
C TYR A 106 -3.38 -34.16 -9.88
N PHE A 107 -2.54 -33.32 -10.50
CA PHE A 107 -2.75 -31.87 -10.62
C PHE A 107 -3.14 -31.42 -12.04
N TYR A 108 -2.68 -32.14 -13.08
CA TYR A 108 -2.81 -31.68 -14.47
C TYR A 108 -3.36 -32.76 -15.42
N SER A 109 -3.83 -33.89 -14.92
CA SER A 109 -4.32 -35.00 -15.77
C SER A 109 -5.59 -35.65 -15.23
N ASP A 110 -6.34 -34.94 -14.37
CA ASP A 110 -7.57 -35.44 -13.74
C ASP A 110 -7.44 -36.82 -13.06
N LYS A 111 -6.23 -37.24 -12.67
CA LYS A 111 -6.03 -38.46 -11.89
C LYS A 111 -6.74 -38.29 -10.55
N PRO A 112 -7.62 -39.22 -10.13
CA PRO A 112 -8.34 -39.11 -8.87
C PRO A 112 -7.36 -39.11 -7.70
N LEU A 113 -7.72 -38.46 -6.58
CA LEU A 113 -6.91 -38.49 -5.37
C LEU A 113 -6.67 -39.95 -4.94
N PRO A 114 -5.48 -40.27 -4.42
CA PRO A 114 -5.27 -41.53 -3.74
C PRO A 114 -6.32 -41.73 -2.64
N GLY A 115 -6.62 -42.99 -2.31
CA GLY A 115 -7.35 -43.35 -1.08
C GLY A 115 -6.51 -43.01 0.15
N ASP A 116 -6.61 -43.75 1.25
CA ASP A 116 -5.82 -43.44 2.45
C ASP A 116 -4.33 -43.81 2.30
N GLY A 117 -3.49 -43.21 3.15
CA GLY A 117 -2.07 -43.57 3.29
C GLY A 117 -1.08 -42.52 2.81
N PRO A 118 0.23 -42.84 2.80
CA PRO A 118 1.30 -41.86 2.66
C PRO A 118 1.32 -41.15 1.30
N GLU A 119 0.85 -41.79 0.23
CA GLU A 119 0.75 -41.14 -1.08
C GLU A 119 -0.30 -40.01 -1.06
N ARG A 120 -1.43 -40.22 -0.36
CA ARG A 120 -2.46 -39.19 -0.20
C ARG A 120 -1.91 -37.98 0.54
N ASP A 121 -1.24 -38.21 1.66
CA ASP A 121 -0.67 -37.15 2.48
C ASP A 121 0.34 -36.31 1.67
N GLN A 122 1.16 -36.96 0.84
CA GLN A 122 2.10 -36.27 -0.06
C GLN A 122 1.38 -35.43 -1.12
N VAL A 123 0.35 -36.00 -1.77
CA VAL A 123 -0.45 -35.31 -2.78
C VAL A 123 -1.17 -34.11 -2.18
N LEU A 124 -1.78 -34.25 -0.99
CA LEU A 124 -2.47 -33.17 -0.30
C LEU A 124 -1.49 -32.07 0.13
N THR A 125 -0.36 -32.43 0.74
CA THR A 125 0.68 -31.47 1.15
C THR A 125 1.16 -30.64 -0.04
N LEU A 126 1.42 -31.28 -1.19
CA LEU A 126 1.85 -30.57 -2.39
C LEU A 126 0.72 -29.72 -3.00
N GLY A 127 -0.54 -30.14 -2.82
CA GLY A 127 -1.71 -29.35 -3.18
C GLY A 127 -1.92 -28.12 -2.32
N GLU A 128 -1.68 -28.22 -1.01
CA GLU A 128 -1.70 -27.07 -0.10
C GLU A 128 -0.62 -26.05 -0.51
N LEU A 129 0.62 -26.52 -0.74
CA LEU A 129 1.71 -25.65 -1.22
C LEU A 129 1.37 -24.97 -2.54
N LEU A 130 0.76 -25.70 -3.49
CA LEU A 130 0.32 -25.10 -4.74
C LEU A 130 -0.80 -24.07 -4.51
N ALA A 131 -1.78 -24.37 -3.66
CA ALA A 131 -2.86 -23.45 -3.33
C ALA A 131 -2.33 -22.17 -2.67
N ASP A 132 -1.36 -22.27 -1.76
CA ASP A 132 -0.69 -21.12 -1.15
C ASP A 132 -0.01 -20.22 -2.19
N VAL A 133 0.69 -20.81 -3.15
CA VAL A 133 1.34 -20.06 -4.24
C VAL A 133 0.30 -19.36 -5.12
N LEU A 134 -0.78 -20.05 -5.49
CA LEU A 134 -1.85 -19.47 -6.31
C LEU A 134 -2.54 -18.31 -5.57
N ALA A 135 -2.89 -18.51 -4.29
CA ALA A 135 -3.52 -17.50 -3.44
C ALA A 135 -2.64 -16.28 -3.22
N SER A 136 -1.35 -16.50 -2.97
CA SER A 136 -0.35 -15.44 -2.83
C SER A 136 -0.23 -14.63 -4.13
N GLY A 137 -0.20 -15.30 -5.28
CA GLY A 137 -0.16 -14.62 -6.57
C GLY A 137 -1.39 -13.76 -6.85
N VAL A 138 -2.60 -14.27 -6.56
CA VAL A 138 -3.85 -13.48 -6.68
C VAL A 138 -3.75 -12.23 -5.82
N HIS A 139 -3.39 -12.42 -4.55
CA HIS A 139 -3.28 -11.36 -3.57
C HIS A 139 -2.26 -10.26 -3.94
N VAL A 140 -1.10 -10.68 -4.45
CA VAL A 140 -0.03 -9.77 -4.90
C VAL A 140 -0.50 -8.96 -6.10
N HIS A 141 -1.05 -9.63 -7.11
CA HIS A 141 -1.44 -8.96 -8.35
C HIS A 141 -2.64 -8.02 -8.20
N GLU A 142 -3.55 -8.28 -7.25
CA GLU A 142 -4.65 -7.36 -6.92
C GLU A 142 -4.18 -6.07 -6.25
N ARG A 143 -3.05 -6.09 -5.55
CA ARG A 143 -2.54 -4.92 -4.79
C ARG A 143 -1.62 -4.01 -5.59
N ILE A 144 -1.16 -4.46 -6.75
CA ILE A 144 -0.29 -3.68 -7.63
C ILE A 144 -1.18 -2.83 -8.54
N PRO A 145 -1.13 -1.49 -8.45
CA PRO A 145 -1.85 -0.62 -9.37
C PRO A 145 -1.45 -0.90 -10.82
N ASP A 146 -2.42 -0.93 -11.73
CA ASP A 146 -2.23 -1.15 -13.17
C ASP A 146 -1.48 -2.45 -13.52
N SER A 147 -1.56 -3.48 -12.67
CA SER A 147 -0.93 -4.77 -12.93
C SER A 147 -1.54 -5.44 -14.17
N GLN A 148 -0.76 -5.53 -15.24
CA GLN A 148 -1.15 -6.28 -16.44
C GLN A 148 -1.19 -7.81 -16.21
N SER A 149 -0.63 -8.28 -15.10
CA SER A 149 -0.53 -9.71 -14.79
C SER A 149 -1.71 -10.24 -13.96
N ALA A 150 -2.55 -9.37 -13.38
CA ALA A 150 -3.66 -9.82 -12.52
C ALA A 150 -4.68 -10.70 -13.25
N GLY A 151 -5.13 -10.26 -14.44
CA GLY A 151 -6.03 -11.04 -15.28
C GLY A 151 -5.45 -12.40 -15.70
N PRO A 152 -4.28 -12.42 -16.36
CA PRO A 152 -3.60 -13.65 -16.75
C PRO A 152 -3.32 -14.61 -15.59
N TRP A 153 -2.94 -14.09 -14.42
CA TRP A 153 -2.74 -14.92 -13.23
C TRP A 153 -4.04 -15.55 -12.72
N ALA A 154 -5.13 -14.77 -12.68
CA ALA A 154 -6.44 -15.29 -12.30
C ALA A 154 -6.94 -16.36 -13.28
N ASP A 155 -6.71 -16.19 -14.59
CA ASP A 155 -7.00 -17.21 -15.60
C ASP A 155 -6.18 -18.48 -15.39
N TYR A 156 -4.89 -18.34 -15.08
CA TYR A 156 -4.02 -19.46 -14.74
C TYR A 156 -4.53 -20.21 -13.50
N CYS A 157 -4.91 -19.50 -12.44
CA CYS A 157 -5.50 -20.10 -11.23
C CYS A 157 -6.79 -20.86 -11.57
N ARG A 158 -7.71 -20.24 -12.31
CA ARG A 158 -8.97 -20.87 -12.76
C ARG A 158 -8.74 -22.15 -13.54
N HIS A 159 -7.80 -22.11 -14.50
CA HIS A 159 -7.45 -23.28 -15.29
C HIS A 159 -6.88 -24.40 -14.42
N THR A 160 -5.90 -24.07 -13.59
CA THR A 160 -5.18 -25.03 -12.73
C THR A 160 -6.12 -25.70 -11.73
N ILE A 161 -7.03 -24.95 -11.12
CA ILE A 161 -8.02 -25.49 -10.19
C ILE A 161 -9.02 -26.40 -10.92
N ARG A 162 -9.47 -25.99 -12.12
CA ARG A 162 -10.39 -26.81 -12.92
C ARG A 162 -9.80 -28.17 -13.28
N SER A 163 -8.51 -28.23 -13.62
CA SER A 163 -7.80 -29.44 -14.03
C SER A 163 -7.24 -30.28 -12.87
N SER A 164 -7.34 -29.79 -11.63
CA SER A 164 -6.73 -30.42 -10.45
C SER A 164 -7.80 -30.92 -9.48
N PRO A 165 -8.12 -32.23 -9.49
CA PRO A 165 -8.96 -32.84 -8.48
C PRO A 165 -8.51 -32.53 -7.04
N VAL A 166 -7.19 -32.46 -6.80
CA VAL A 166 -6.58 -32.18 -5.49
C VAL A 166 -6.95 -30.77 -5.00
N LEU A 167 -6.77 -29.75 -5.86
CA LEU A 167 -7.10 -28.37 -5.49
C LEU A 167 -8.60 -28.19 -5.26
N ARG A 168 -9.45 -28.83 -6.08
CA ARG A 168 -10.90 -28.78 -5.87
C ARG A 168 -11.31 -29.41 -4.55
N HIS A 169 -10.71 -30.54 -4.19
CA HIS A 169 -10.94 -31.20 -2.91
C HIS A 169 -10.54 -30.29 -1.74
N LEU A 170 -9.31 -29.75 -1.76
CA LEU A 170 -8.80 -28.86 -0.70
C LEU A 170 -9.65 -27.58 -0.55
N LEU A 171 -10.01 -26.93 -1.66
CA LEU A 171 -10.85 -25.73 -1.63
C LEU A 171 -12.27 -25.99 -1.12
N HIS A 172 -12.78 -27.21 -1.33
CA HIS A 172 -14.08 -27.62 -0.80
C HIS A 172 -14.01 -27.96 0.70
N GLU A 173 -12.96 -28.66 1.12
CA GLU A 173 -12.78 -29.08 2.52
C GLU A 173 -12.35 -27.93 3.44
N HIS A 174 -11.55 -27.00 2.92
CA HIS A 174 -10.96 -25.89 3.68
C HIS A 174 -11.22 -24.52 3.01
N PRO A 175 -12.49 -24.10 2.82
CA PRO A 175 -12.81 -22.86 2.09
C PRO A 175 -12.27 -21.60 2.78
N ALA A 176 -12.06 -21.65 4.09
CA ALA A 176 -11.54 -20.53 4.88
C ALA A 176 -10.01 -20.32 4.72
N TRP A 177 -9.26 -21.28 4.19
CA TRP A 177 -7.81 -21.19 4.08
C TRP A 177 -7.38 -20.30 2.91
N TRP A 178 -8.11 -20.35 1.78
CA TRP A 178 -7.78 -19.58 0.58
C TRP A 178 -8.95 -18.73 0.05
N PRO A 179 -9.45 -17.77 0.86
CA PRO A 179 -10.59 -16.94 0.46
C PRO A 179 -10.33 -16.09 -0.79
N THR A 180 -9.06 -15.70 -1.03
CA THR A 180 -8.66 -14.95 -2.23
C THR A 180 -8.80 -15.80 -3.50
N LEU A 181 -8.45 -17.09 -3.46
CA LEU A 181 -8.64 -17.99 -4.59
C LEU A 181 -10.12 -18.19 -4.90
N LEU A 182 -10.94 -18.42 -3.88
CA LEU A 182 -12.39 -18.58 -4.06
C LEU A 182 -13.03 -17.32 -4.65
N SER A 183 -12.60 -16.14 -4.23
CA SER A 183 -13.09 -14.87 -4.78
C SER A 183 -12.72 -14.69 -6.26
N ALA A 184 -11.59 -15.24 -6.70
CA ALA A 184 -11.15 -15.22 -8.09
C ALA A 184 -11.82 -16.28 -9.00
N LEU A 185 -12.69 -17.14 -8.44
CA LEU A 185 -13.40 -18.24 -9.11
C LEU A 185 -14.91 -17.98 -9.17
N PRO A 186 -15.40 -17.04 -10.01
CA PRO A 186 -16.81 -16.63 -10.01
C PRO A 186 -17.81 -17.76 -10.38
N ASP A 187 -17.37 -18.82 -11.05
CA ASP A 187 -18.24 -19.89 -11.56
C ASP A 187 -18.25 -21.19 -10.73
N GLN A 188 -17.46 -21.28 -9.65
CA GLN A 188 -17.38 -22.49 -8.81
C GLN A 188 -18.20 -22.35 -7.51
N ALA A 189 -19.42 -21.84 -7.62
CA ALA A 189 -20.38 -21.98 -6.53
C ALA A 189 -20.54 -23.48 -6.18
N PRO A 190 -20.50 -23.86 -4.90
CA PRO A 190 -20.41 -25.26 -4.45
C PRO A 190 -21.60 -26.18 -4.81
N ASN A 191 -22.53 -25.74 -5.66
CA ASN A 191 -23.77 -26.44 -6.00
C ASN A 191 -23.90 -26.90 -7.46
N ALA A 192 -22.89 -26.72 -8.32
CA ALA A 192 -23.01 -27.13 -9.72
C ALA A 192 -22.76 -28.64 -9.97
N GLY A 193 -22.18 -29.37 -9.02
CA GLY A 193 -21.75 -30.78 -9.19
C GLY A 193 -22.74 -31.88 -8.79
N LEU A 194 -23.85 -31.56 -8.11
CA LEU A 194 -24.78 -32.57 -7.57
C LEU A 194 -26.11 -32.72 -8.35
N ARG A 195 -26.28 -32.04 -9.50
CA ARG A 195 -27.53 -32.13 -10.30
C ARG A 195 -27.52 -33.19 -11.41
N GLY A 196 -26.54 -34.09 -11.45
CA GLY A 196 -26.32 -34.99 -12.58
C GLY A 196 -26.61 -36.48 -12.37
N VAL A 197 -27.08 -36.93 -11.20
CA VAL A 197 -27.43 -38.35 -11.01
C VAL A 197 -28.92 -38.53 -11.32
N PRO A 198 -29.30 -39.10 -12.50
CA PRO A 198 -30.69 -39.49 -12.72
C PRO A 198 -31.07 -40.59 -11.71
N PRO A 199 -32.33 -40.61 -11.23
CA PRO A 199 -32.79 -41.67 -10.35
C PRO A 199 -32.61 -43.03 -11.05
N GLN A 200 -31.80 -43.92 -10.47
CA GLN A 200 -31.72 -45.30 -10.92
C GLN A 200 -33.12 -45.91 -10.83
N ALA A 201 -33.63 -46.40 -11.95
CA ALA A 201 -34.84 -47.19 -11.98
C ALA A 201 -34.63 -48.48 -11.17
N PRO A 202 -35.63 -48.93 -10.38
CA PRO A 202 -35.54 -50.19 -9.65
C PRO A 202 -35.41 -51.34 -10.66
N ALA A 203 -34.42 -52.22 -10.41
CA ALA A 203 -34.20 -53.42 -11.20
C ALA A 203 -35.37 -54.42 -11.04
N PRO A 204 -35.68 -55.21 -12.09
CA PRO A 204 -36.75 -56.22 -12.06
C PRO A 204 -36.45 -57.42 -11.16
#